data_AF-A0A3N5IPK6-F1
#
_entry.id   AF-A0A3N5IPK6-F1
#
_cell.length_a   1.000
_cell.length_b   1.000
_cell.length_c   1.000
_cell.angle_alpha   90.00
_cell.angle_beta   90.00
_cell.angle_gamma   90.00
#
_symmetry.space_group_name_H-M   'P 1'
#
loop_
_entity.id
_entity.type
_entity.pdbx_description
1 polymer ?
#
loop_
_entity_poly.entity_id
_entity_poly.type
_entity_poly.pdbx_seq_one_letter_code
_entity_poly.pdbx_strand_id
1 'polypeptide(L)' 'MTSRERVLCALSHQQPDKIPVDFGATAVTGIHAKMVAALRDYYHLEKRLVRVHEPYQMLGL' A
#
# COMPACT_ATOMS: atom_id res chain seq x y z
N MET A 1 -10.44 -2.45 25.17
CA MET A 1 -10.56 -2.08 23.75
C MET A 1 -10.22 -3.26 22.87
N THR A 2 -11.00 -3.50 21.82
CA THR A 2 -10.66 -4.43 20.73
C THR A 2 -9.56 -3.86 19.83
N SER A 3 -8.94 -4.69 18.98
CA SER A 3 -7.90 -4.20 18.04
C SER A 3 -8.41 -3.10 17.10
N ARG A 4 -9.66 -3.20 16.63
CA ARG A 4 -10.27 -2.18 15.78
C ARG A 4 -10.50 -0.87 16.53
N GLU A 5 -11.05 -0.92 17.74
CA GLU A 5 -11.24 0.26 18.59
C GLU A 5 -9.93 0.99 18.87
N ARG A 6 -8.83 0.24 19.08
CA ARG A 6 -7.50 0.80 19.30
C ARG A 6 -6.99 1.64 18.14
N VAL A 7 -7.11 1.12 16.92
CA VAL A 7 -6.71 1.86 15.71
C VAL A 7 -7.56 3.11 15.55
N LEU A 8 -8.89 3.00 15.69
CA LEU A 8 -9.80 4.14 15.55
C LEU A 8 -9.56 5.23 16.60
N CYS A 9 -9.27 4.84 17.86
CA CYS A 9 -8.94 5.77 18.94
C CYS A 9 -7.67 6.58 18.64
N ALA A 10 -6.59 5.91 18.21
CA ALA A 10 -5.35 6.57 17.83
C ALA A 10 -5.52 7.49 16.61
N LEU A 11 -6.26 7.06 15.58
CA LEU A 11 -6.59 7.88 14.42
C LEU A 11 -7.46 9.10 14.78
N SER A 12 -8.20 9.03 15.88
CA SER A 12 -8.99 10.15 16.42
C SER A 12 -8.19 11.03 17.39
N HIS A 13 -6.86 10.87 17.45
CA HIS A 13 -5.95 11.61 18.34
C HIS A 13 -6.28 11.49 19.85
N GLN A 14 -6.86 10.36 20.25
CA GLN A 14 -7.11 10.03 21.67
C GLN A 14 -6.10 8.99 22.15
N GLN A 15 -5.86 8.93 23.46
CA GLN A 15 -4.91 7.98 24.05
C GLN A 15 -5.50 6.55 24.09
N PRO A 16 -4.97 5.58 23.32
CA PRO A 16 -5.44 4.21 23.36
C PRO A 16 -4.86 3.41 24.54
N ASP A 17 -5.41 2.23 24.79
CA ASP A 17 -4.92 1.27 25.80
C ASP A 17 -3.51 0.73 25.51
N LYS A 18 -3.09 0.72 24.23
CA LYS A 18 -1.74 0.40 23.74
C LYS A 18 -1.45 1.13 22.43
N ILE A 19 -0.18 1.29 22.07
CA ILE A 19 0.23 1.83 20.77
C ILE A 19 -0.18 0.84 19.66
N PRO A 20 -1.02 1.23 18.69
CA PRO A 20 -1.27 0.39 17.52
C PRO A 20 -0.02 0.33 16.64
N VAL A 21 0.31 -0.86 16.14
CA VAL A 21 1.45 -1.10 15.25
C VAL A 21 0.92 -1.72 13.97
N ASP A 22 1.24 -1.10 12.84
CA ASP A 22 1.01 -1.66 11.51
C ASP A 22 2.33 -2.29 11.02
N PHE A 23 2.30 -3.58 10.71
CA PHE A 23 3.45 -4.30 10.17
C PHE A 23 3.57 -4.16 8.64
N GLY A 24 2.68 -3.37 8.03
CA GLY A 24 2.53 -3.25 6.60
C GLY A 24 1.85 -4.48 6.00
N ALA A 25 1.64 -4.42 4.69
CA ALA A 25 1.18 -5.56 3.93
C ALA A 25 2.29 -6.62 3.76
N THR A 26 1.90 -7.86 3.45
CA THR A 26 2.84 -8.86 2.94
C THR A 26 3.30 -8.48 1.53
N ALA A 27 4.25 -9.23 0.97
CA ALA A 27 4.74 -9.06 -0.41
C ALA A 27 3.65 -9.17 -1.51
N VAL A 28 2.38 -9.31 -1.13
CA VAL A 28 1.24 -9.49 -2.05
C VAL A 28 0.48 -8.21 -2.38
N THR A 29 0.64 -7.15 -1.58
CA THR A 29 -0.13 -5.91 -1.80
C THR A 29 0.62 -5.00 -2.76
N GLY A 30 0.08 -4.86 -3.96
CA GLY A 30 0.60 -3.97 -5.01
C GLY A 30 -0.27 -4.02 -6.26
N ILE A 31 0.21 -3.42 -7.34
CA ILE A 31 -0.44 -3.41 -8.65
C ILE A 31 0.49 -4.10 -9.64
N HIS A 32 -0.07 -5.00 -10.46
CA HIS A 32 0.69 -5.67 -11.51
C HIS A 32 1.35 -4.63 -12.45
N ALA A 33 2.62 -4.82 -12.82
CA ALA A 33 3.42 -3.84 -13.55
C ALA A 33 2.78 -3.38 -14.87
N LYS A 34 2.10 -4.29 -15.58
CA LYS A 34 1.29 -3.95 -16.77
C LYS A 34 0.19 -2.92 -16.49
N MET A 35 -0.48 -3.03 -15.33
CA MET A 35 -1.54 -2.09 -14.94
C MET A 35 -0.95 -0.75 -14.51
N VAL A 36 0.19 -0.75 -13.83
CA VAL A 36 0.93 0.48 -13.54
C VAL A 36 1.27 1.21 -14.85
N ALA A 37 1.80 0.50 -15.85
CA ALA A 37 2.11 1.09 -17.15
C ALA A 37 0.87 1.68 -17.84
N ALA A 38 -0.24 0.93 -17.86
CA ALA A 38 -1.50 1.40 -18.44
C ALA A 38 -2.05 2.65 -17.74
N LEU A 39 -1.95 2.72 -16.40
CA LEU A 39 -2.38 3.89 -15.63
C LEU A 39 -1.49 5.11 -15.92
N ARG A 40 -0.17 4.94 -16.00
CA ARG A 40 0.74 6.03 -16.39
C ARG A 40 0.40 6.62 -17.75
N ASP A 41 0.06 5.75 -18.70
CA ASP A 41 -0.35 6.15 -20.04
C ASP A 41 -1.68 6.92 -20.04
N TYR A 42 -2.66 6.41 -19.29
CA TYR A 42 -3.98 7.04 -19.12
C TYR A 42 -3.88 8.45 -18.51
N TYR A 43 -3.01 8.63 -17.52
CA TYR A 43 -2.78 9.91 -16.86
C TYR A 43 -1.74 10.80 -17.57
N HIS A 44 -1.27 10.41 -18.76
CA HIS A 44 -0.28 11.17 -19.54
C HIS A 44 1.01 11.50 -18.77
N LEU A 45 1.45 10.58 -17.90
CA LEU A 45 2.70 10.74 -17.15
C LEU A 45 3.93 10.48 -18.04
N GLU A 46 5.10 10.96 -17.59
CA GLU A 46 6.38 10.72 -18.26
C GLU A 46 6.57 9.23 -18.59
N LYS A 47 6.99 8.93 -19.82
CA LYS A 47 7.26 7.57 -20.26
C LYS A 47 8.54 7.06 -19.62
N ARG A 48 8.41 6.06 -18.75
CA ARG A 48 9.52 5.31 -18.16
C ARG A 48 9.12 3.87 -17.91
N LEU A 49 10.12 3.00 -17.84
CA LEU A 49 9.91 1.60 -17.49
C LEU A 49 9.35 1.49 -16.07
N VAL A 50 8.34 0.64 -15.90
CA VAL A 50 7.84 0.23 -14.58
C VAL A 50 8.80 -0.81 -14.02
N ARG A 51 9.34 -0.58 -12.82
CA ARG A 51 10.26 -1.52 -12.21
C ARG A 51 9.47 -2.62 -11.51
N VAL A 52 9.69 -3.87 -11.93
CA VAL A 52 9.21 -5.03 -11.18
C VAL A 52 10.09 -5.20 -9.94
N HIS A 53 9.50 -5.08 -8.75
CA HIS A 53 10.21 -5.26 -7.48
C HIS A 53 9.87 -6.57 -6.79
N GLU A 54 8.69 -7.13 -7.09
CA GLU A 54 8.24 -8.45 -6.65
C GLU A 54 7.90 -9.26 -7.91
N PRO A 55 8.78 -10.18 -8.35
CA PRO A 55 8.60 -10.91 -9.61
C PRO A 55 7.55 -12.01 -9.58
N TYR A 56 7.19 -12.57 -8.42
CA TYR A 56 6.27 -13.70 -8.36
C TYR A 56 4.85 -13.31 -8.80
N GLN A 57 4.41 -12.12 -8.41
CA GLN A 57 3.12 -11.51 -8.77
C GLN A 57 3.26 -10.38 -9.79
N MET A 58 4.50 -10.09 -10.21
CA MET A 58 4.85 -9.02 -11.15
C MET A 58 4.42 -7.64 -10.65
N LEU A 59 4.63 -7.32 -9.37
CA LEU A 59 4.25 -6.02 -8.80
C LEU A 59 5.19 -4.90 -9.24
N GLY A 60 4.61 -3.80 -9.72
CA GLY A 60 5.33 -2.66 -10.28
C GLY A 60 5.44 -1.45 -9.35
N LEU A 61 6.56 -0.73 -9.47
CA LEU A 61 6.80 0.62 -8.93
C LEU A 61 6.97 1.64 -10.07
#